data_AF-K7FGE7-F1
#
_entry.id   AF-K7FGE7-F1
#
_cell.length_a   1.000
_cell.length_b   1.000
_cell.length_c   1.000
_cell.angle_alpha   90.00
_cell.angle_beta   90.00
_cell.angle_gamma   90.00
#
_symmetry.space_group_name_H-M   'P 1'
#
loop_
_entity.id
_entity.type
_entity.pdbx_description
1 polymer ?
#
loop_
_entity_poly.entity_id
_entity_poly.type
_entity_poly.pdbx_seq_one_letter_code
_entity_poly.pdbx_strand_id
1 'polypeptide(L)'
;FKLCAVTYAKDNGNKAAGRKYSVNEKSLREWRKEEAETEKLHPRKRAHHRKKAKWLNIEENLLKWVRAQKENKQAVSMVAIQLKARLMAMEQKSIILMGALEIGCTNLCGETNLSVHERTSVGQCLPDEWEKKMDDFKTFLHKEINQLGLKPNNVINMDEVPMSFDIPATHSVVETGSKTVSVATTECTCFTVVLTCTPNGDKLKLMLIFKRVTMPREKLPAGCVVCNKKGWMNTDVMKTWTYSCFHACKPKSLLLLDSLATHKETSVQKHINAVGAHIAVMPGGLTCKLQSLDVAVDHPFKSFVREEWDNWMTNGEHTFTPAGRQRRATYMEVCKWVLAAWDRIKQATIRNGLGKCEILPDADSSSSESDYDSDFDSAPQTSTITEAH
;
A
#
# COMPACT_ATOMS: atom_id res chain seq x y z
N PHE A 1 -22.96 -40.45 3.03
CA PHE A 1 -23.16 -40.87 1.62
C PHE A 1 -22.09 -41.86 1.16
N LYS A 2 -20.82 -41.47 0.98
CA LYS A 2 -19.75 -42.37 0.46
C LYS A 2 -19.60 -43.66 1.27
N LEU A 3 -19.52 -43.57 2.61
CA LEU A 3 -19.46 -44.75 3.48
C LEU A 3 -20.67 -45.67 3.32
N CYS A 4 -21.89 -45.12 3.30
CA CYS A 4 -23.11 -45.90 3.09
C CYS A 4 -23.11 -46.65 1.73
N ALA A 5 -22.61 -46.01 0.67
CA ALA A 5 -22.48 -46.63 -0.64
C ALA A 5 -21.39 -47.72 -0.66
N VAL A 6 -20.31 -47.54 0.09
CA VAL A 6 -19.24 -48.53 0.29
C VAL A 6 -19.72 -49.74 1.10
N THR A 7 -20.45 -49.53 2.20
CA THR A 7 -21.07 -50.59 3.01
C THR A 7 -22.04 -51.40 2.16
N TYR A 8 -22.96 -50.76 1.45
CA TYR A 8 -23.89 -51.46 0.57
C TYR A 8 -23.18 -52.23 -0.56
N ALA A 9 -22.07 -51.70 -1.08
CA ALA A 9 -21.24 -52.39 -2.05
C ALA A 9 -20.58 -53.65 -1.47
N LYS A 10 -20.17 -53.65 -0.17
CA LYS A 10 -19.63 -54.85 0.54
C LYS A 10 -20.59 -56.01 0.53
N ASP A 11 -21.86 -55.74 0.75
CA ASP A 11 -22.85 -56.79 0.89
C ASP A 11 -23.44 -57.22 -0.47
N ASN A 12 -23.54 -56.30 -1.44
CA ASN A 12 -24.30 -56.52 -2.69
C ASN A 12 -23.45 -56.42 -3.97
N GLY A 13 -22.17 -56.10 -3.87
CA GLY A 13 -21.27 -55.89 -4.99
C GLY A 13 -21.33 -54.47 -5.58
N ASN A 14 -20.21 -54.04 -6.18
CA ASN A 14 -20.04 -52.66 -6.68
C ASN A 14 -21.03 -52.29 -7.80
N LYS A 15 -21.41 -53.24 -8.66
CA LYS A 15 -22.39 -53.01 -9.74
C LYS A 15 -23.80 -52.76 -9.21
N ALA A 16 -24.20 -53.45 -8.13
CA ALA A 16 -25.50 -53.24 -7.51
C ALA A 16 -25.53 -51.91 -6.76
N ALA A 17 -24.46 -51.58 -6.04
CA ALA A 17 -24.31 -50.29 -5.39
C ALA A 17 -24.28 -49.12 -6.39
N GLY A 18 -23.64 -49.31 -7.55
CA GLY A 18 -23.60 -48.28 -8.59
C GLY A 18 -24.99 -47.95 -9.14
N ARG A 19 -25.84 -48.96 -9.34
CA ARG A 19 -27.25 -48.76 -9.74
C ARG A 19 -28.08 -48.10 -8.65
N LYS A 20 -27.90 -48.50 -7.38
CA LYS A 20 -28.71 -47.99 -6.26
C LYS A 20 -28.40 -46.53 -5.91
N TYR A 21 -27.13 -46.14 -5.98
CA TYR A 21 -26.69 -44.81 -5.58
C TYR A 21 -26.37 -43.89 -6.77
N SER A 22 -26.60 -44.35 -8.00
CA SER A 22 -26.24 -43.64 -9.24
C SER A 22 -24.77 -43.21 -9.25
N VAL A 23 -23.87 -44.12 -8.86
CA VAL A 23 -22.42 -43.88 -8.79
C VAL A 23 -21.69 -44.85 -9.72
N ASN A 24 -20.69 -44.36 -10.45
CA ASN A 24 -19.86 -45.20 -11.31
C ASN A 24 -19.12 -46.28 -10.49
N GLU A 25 -19.06 -47.51 -11.00
CA GLU A 25 -18.39 -48.65 -10.38
C GLU A 25 -16.91 -48.34 -10.05
N LYS A 26 -16.24 -47.55 -10.90
CA LYS A 26 -14.85 -47.11 -10.66
C LYS A 26 -14.73 -46.28 -9.37
N SER A 27 -15.64 -45.33 -9.16
CA SER A 27 -15.65 -44.48 -7.97
C SER A 27 -15.94 -45.28 -6.70
N LEU A 28 -16.80 -46.30 -6.78
CA LEU A 28 -17.05 -47.21 -5.64
C LEU A 28 -15.83 -48.07 -5.30
N ARG A 29 -15.06 -48.49 -6.30
CA ARG A 29 -13.79 -49.22 -6.10
C ARG A 29 -12.74 -48.32 -5.43
N GLU A 30 -12.66 -47.05 -5.82
CA GLU A 30 -11.76 -46.07 -5.19
C GLU A 30 -12.18 -45.76 -3.75
N TRP A 31 -13.47 -45.49 -3.50
CA TRP A 31 -13.95 -45.19 -2.13
C TRP A 31 -13.80 -46.38 -1.18
N ARG A 32 -13.84 -47.61 -1.68
CA ARG A 32 -13.50 -48.81 -0.89
C ARG A 32 -12.03 -48.87 -0.49
N LYS A 33 -11.12 -48.44 -1.37
CA LYS A 33 -9.68 -48.37 -1.03
C LYS A 33 -9.40 -47.26 -0.01
N GLU A 34 -10.16 -46.18 -0.07
CA GLU A 34 -10.04 -45.00 0.80
C GLU A 34 -10.97 -45.06 2.03
N GLU A 35 -11.58 -46.20 2.33
CA GLU A 35 -12.62 -46.33 3.35
C GLU A 35 -12.10 -45.95 4.75
N ALA A 36 -10.95 -46.51 5.15
CA ALA A 36 -10.32 -46.23 6.45
C ALA A 36 -9.93 -44.76 6.63
N GLU A 37 -9.61 -44.05 5.54
CA GLU A 37 -9.32 -42.62 5.56
C GLU A 37 -10.61 -41.79 5.57
N THR A 38 -11.66 -42.28 4.90
CA THR A 38 -12.98 -41.64 4.86
C THR A 38 -13.70 -41.72 6.21
N GLU A 39 -13.50 -42.80 6.98
CA GLU A 39 -14.04 -42.94 8.34
C GLU A 39 -13.45 -41.94 9.34
N LYS A 40 -12.19 -41.52 9.14
CA LYS A 40 -11.52 -40.51 9.97
C LYS A 40 -12.02 -39.08 9.71
N LEU A 41 -12.80 -38.87 8.64
CA LEU A 41 -13.27 -37.54 8.23
C LEU A 41 -14.65 -37.22 8.83
N HIS A 42 -14.83 -35.98 9.26
CA HIS A 42 -16.09 -35.52 9.83
C HIS A 42 -17.25 -35.59 8.81
N PRO A 43 -18.44 -36.15 9.14
CA PRO A 43 -19.52 -36.46 8.19
C PRO A 43 -20.06 -35.29 7.35
N ARG A 44 -19.90 -34.06 7.83
CA ARG A 44 -20.33 -32.80 7.17
C ARG A 44 -19.27 -32.13 6.30
N LYS A 45 -18.02 -32.63 6.25
CA LYS A 45 -16.95 -32.06 5.42
C LYS A 45 -16.82 -32.86 4.12
N ARG A 46 -16.75 -32.19 2.97
CA ARG A 46 -16.53 -32.83 1.67
C ARG A 46 -15.14 -33.50 1.67
N ALA A 47 -15.08 -34.80 1.39
CA ALA A 47 -13.82 -35.55 1.33
C ALA A 47 -12.94 -35.10 0.14
N HIS A 48 -11.69 -34.74 0.43
CA HIS A 48 -10.60 -34.50 -0.53
C HIS A 48 -10.87 -33.48 -1.66
N HIS A 49 -11.19 -32.23 -1.32
CA HIS A 49 -11.28 -31.15 -2.32
C HIS A 49 -9.95 -30.42 -2.60
N ARG A 50 -8.85 -30.77 -1.92
CA ARG A 50 -7.56 -30.06 -2.07
C ARG A 50 -6.52 -30.97 -2.69
N LYS A 51 -5.85 -30.50 -3.75
CA LYS A 51 -4.71 -31.18 -4.37
C LYS A 51 -3.57 -31.24 -3.34
N LYS A 52 -2.82 -32.35 -3.30
CA LYS A 52 -1.60 -32.42 -2.46
C LYS A 52 -0.59 -31.40 -2.97
N ALA A 53 0.05 -30.68 -2.05
CA ALA A 53 1.17 -29.77 -2.31
C ALA A 53 2.19 -30.43 -3.26
N LYS A 54 2.41 -29.83 -4.42
CA LYS A 54 3.30 -30.38 -5.45
C LYS A 54 4.79 -30.32 -5.03
N TRP A 55 5.15 -29.46 -4.08
CA TRP A 55 6.55 -29.14 -3.75
C TRP A 55 6.80 -29.03 -2.24
N LEU A 56 6.45 -30.07 -1.48
CA LEU A 56 6.54 -30.12 -0.02
C LEU A 56 7.85 -29.58 0.58
N ASN A 57 9.01 -29.92 -0.01
CA ASN A 57 10.31 -29.48 0.51
C ASN A 57 10.50 -27.95 0.41
N ILE A 58 10.03 -27.32 -0.67
CA ILE A 58 10.17 -25.87 -0.85
C ILE A 58 9.18 -25.14 0.05
N GLU A 59 7.95 -25.66 0.15
CA GLU A 59 6.94 -25.11 1.05
C GLU A 59 7.37 -25.19 2.52
N GLU A 60 7.93 -26.32 2.97
CA GLU A 60 8.46 -26.47 4.32
C GLU A 60 9.64 -25.53 4.61
N ASN A 61 10.58 -25.38 3.66
CA ASN A 61 11.73 -24.50 3.84
C ASN A 61 11.32 -23.03 3.80
N LEU A 62 10.35 -22.66 2.96
CA LEU A 62 9.78 -21.33 2.91
C LEU A 62 9.04 -20.99 4.21
N LEU A 63 8.28 -21.93 4.77
CA LEU A 63 7.62 -21.79 6.07
C LEU A 63 8.63 -21.63 7.21
N LYS A 64 9.70 -22.42 7.23
CA LYS A 64 10.80 -22.27 8.21
C LYS A 64 11.44 -20.89 8.11
N TRP A 65 11.68 -20.40 6.88
CA TRP A 65 12.22 -19.06 6.68
C TRP A 65 11.26 -17.96 7.15
N VAL A 66 9.97 -18.03 6.80
CA VAL A 66 8.95 -17.05 7.27
C VAL A 66 8.87 -17.03 8.80
N ARG A 67 8.93 -18.19 9.46
CA ARG A 67 8.95 -18.29 10.93
C ARG A 67 10.21 -17.64 11.52
N ALA A 68 11.39 -17.91 10.95
CA ALA A 68 12.65 -17.32 11.41
C ALA A 68 12.70 -15.79 11.23
N GLN A 69 12.16 -15.26 10.14
CA GLN A 69 12.03 -13.79 9.96
C GLN A 69 11.13 -13.17 11.04
N LYS A 70 10.05 -13.86 11.43
CA LYS A 70 9.15 -13.41 12.49
C LYS A 70 9.76 -13.49 13.88
N GLU A 71 10.53 -14.51 14.21
CA GLU A 71 11.29 -14.59 15.48
C GLU A 71 12.23 -13.38 15.61
N ASN A 72 12.78 -12.92 14.49
CA ASN A 72 13.58 -11.70 14.39
C ASN A 72 12.76 -10.40 14.27
N LYS A 73 11.43 -10.47 14.45
CA LYS A 73 10.48 -9.36 14.36
C LYS A 73 10.51 -8.60 13.03
N GLN A 74 10.89 -9.26 11.93
CA GLN A 74 10.92 -8.69 10.59
C GLN A 74 9.60 -8.98 9.85
N ALA A 75 9.05 -7.95 9.21
CA ALA A 75 7.84 -8.09 8.38
C ALA A 75 8.20 -8.77 7.05
N VAL A 76 7.38 -9.75 6.64
CA VAL A 76 7.59 -10.49 5.39
C VAL A 76 6.43 -10.19 4.43
N SER A 77 6.74 -9.57 3.28
CA SER A 77 5.76 -9.34 2.20
C SER A 77 5.54 -10.59 1.35
N MET A 78 4.43 -10.63 0.62
CA MET A 78 4.18 -11.70 -0.35
C MET A 78 5.26 -11.75 -1.43
N VAL A 79 5.74 -10.58 -1.88
CA VAL A 79 6.86 -10.47 -2.82
C VAL A 79 8.14 -11.06 -2.22
N ALA A 80 8.44 -10.81 -0.95
CA ALA A 80 9.59 -11.41 -0.27
C ALA A 80 9.49 -12.95 -0.19
N ILE A 81 8.28 -13.48 0.04
CA ILE A 81 7.99 -14.93 0.02
C ILE A 81 8.23 -15.49 -1.38
N GLN A 82 7.67 -14.87 -2.42
CA GLN A 82 7.86 -15.29 -3.81
C GLN A 82 9.34 -15.28 -4.22
N LEU A 83 10.08 -14.24 -3.85
CA LEU A 83 11.51 -14.14 -4.12
C LEU A 83 12.33 -15.19 -3.38
N LYS A 84 12.03 -15.45 -2.10
CA LYS A 84 12.71 -16.50 -1.36
C LYS A 84 12.43 -17.87 -1.95
N ALA A 85 11.20 -18.11 -2.39
CA ALA A 85 10.81 -19.34 -3.05
C ALA A 85 11.55 -19.50 -4.41
N ARG A 86 11.69 -18.43 -5.20
CA ARG A 86 12.51 -18.44 -6.44
C ARG A 86 13.98 -18.72 -6.15
N LEU A 87 14.56 -18.16 -5.09
CA LEU A 87 15.94 -18.47 -4.70
C LEU A 87 16.13 -19.94 -4.34
N MET A 88 15.24 -20.50 -3.50
CA MET A 88 15.27 -21.92 -3.13
C MET A 88 15.11 -22.82 -4.36
N ALA A 89 14.31 -22.40 -5.35
CA ALA A 89 14.15 -23.08 -6.63
C ALA A 89 15.44 -23.07 -7.48
N MET A 90 16.13 -21.92 -7.53
CA MET A 90 17.40 -21.75 -8.23
C MET A 90 18.51 -22.59 -7.59
N GLU A 91 18.60 -22.61 -6.26
CA GLU A 91 19.56 -23.43 -5.50
C GLU A 91 19.35 -24.94 -5.77
N GLN A 92 18.10 -25.36 -5.98
CA GLN A 92 17.75 -26.75 -6.32
C GLN A 92 17.87 -27.06 -7.83
N LYS A 93 18.37 -26.13 -8.66
CA LYS A 93 18.54 -26.26 -10.13
C LYS A 93 17.27 -26.69 -10.87
N SER A 94 16.09 -26.30 -10.40
CA SER A 94 14.81 -26.72 -10.99
C SER A 94 14.21 -25.62 -11.88
N ILE A 95 14.47 -25.70 -13.19
CA ILE A 95 14.04 -24.70 -14.19
C ILE A 95 12.50 -24.70 -14.40
N ILE A 96 11.85 -25.85 -14.21
CA ILE A 96 10.39 -26.05 -14.39
C ILE A 96 9.57 -25.22 -13.37
N LEU A 97 10.21 -24.77 -12.28
CA LEU A 97 9.55 -24.20 -11.12
C LEU A 97 9.30 -22.68 -11.22
N MET A 98 10.00 -21.98 -12.12
CA MET A 98 10.01 -20.51 -12.17
C MET A 98 8.65 -19.89 -12.52
N GLY A 99 7.87 -20.52 -13.41
CA GLY A 99 6.54 -20.03 -13.82
C GLY A 99 5.36 -20.50 -12.95
N ALA A 100 5.54 -21.58 -12.17
CA ALA A 100 4.46 -22.17 -11.35
C ALA A 100 4.39 -21.58 -9.92
N LEU A 101 5.43 -20.88 -9.48
CA LEU A 101 5.58 -20.39 -8.10
C LEU A 101 4.80 -19.10 -7.82
N GLU A 102 4.57 -18.26 -8.84
CA GLU A 102 3.74 -17.04 -8.72
C GLU A 102 2.30 -17.38 -8.33
N ILE A 103 1.76 -18.47 -8.88
CA ILE A 103 0.40 -18.99 -8.60
C ILE A 103 0.39 -19.92 -7.37
N GLY A 104 1.53 -20.52 -7.01
CA GLY A 104 1.65 -21.42 -5.85
C GLY A 104 1.73 -20.70 -4.50
N CYS A 105 2.44 -19.58 -4.42
CA CYS A 105 2.63 -18.84 -3.16
C CYS A 105 1.35 -18.20 -2.62
N THR A 106 0.41 -17.82 -3.49
CA THR A 106 -0.92 -17.33 -3.07
C THR A 106 -1.76 -18.45 -2.45
N ASN A 107 -1.65 -19.67 -2.97
CA ASN A 107 -2.33 -20.87 -2.44
C ASN A 107 -1.70 -21.40 -1.15
N LEU A 108 -0.41 -21.14 -0.91
CA LEU A 108 0.30 -21.52 0.32
C LEU A 108 -0.37 -20.93 1.57
N CYS A 109 -0.90 -19.71 1.47
CA CYS A 109 -1.62 -19.05 2.58
C CYS A 109 -2.98 -19.72 2.88
N GLY A 110 -3.57 -20.46 1.93
CA GLY A 110 -4.81 -21.22 2.15
C GLY A 110 -4.57 -22.64 2.70
N GLU A 111 -3.36 -23.18 2.53
CA GLU A 111 -2.94 -24.52 3.00
C GLU A 111 -2.19 -24.49 4.33
N THR A 112 -1.62 -23.34 4.69
CA THR A 112 -0.97 -23.07 5.97
C THR A 112 -1.86 -22.08 6.73
N ASN A 113 -1.92 -22.14 8.07
CA ASN A 113 -2.75 -21.21 8.88
C ASN A 113 -2.21 -19.78 8.84
N LEU A 114 -2.03 -19.18 7.67
CA LEU A 114 -1.37 -17.91 7.45
C LEU A 114 -2.33 -16.92 6.74
N SER A 115 -2.74 -15.86 7.43
CA SER A 115 -3.61 -14.80 6.90
C SER A 115 -2.84 -13.52 6.62
N VAL A 116 -3.21 -12.83 5.54
CA VAL A 116 -2.71 -11.49 5.23
C VAL A 116 -3.47 -10.47 6.08
N HIS A 117 -2.76 -9.70 6.90
CA HIS A 117 -3.35 -8.60 7.66
C HIS A 117 -2.85 -7.26 7.17
N GLU A 118 -3.78 -6.33 6.96
CA GLU A 118 -3.49 -4.92 6.72
C GLU A 118 -3.11 -4.22 8.04
N ARG A 119 -2.19 -3.27 7.95
CA ARG A 119 -1.70 -2.49 9.08
C ARG A 119 -2.77 -1.48 9.49
N THR A 120 -3.38 -1.64 10.65
CA THR A 120 -4.26 -0.62 11.24
C THR A 120 -3.42 0.45 11.95
N SER A 121 -3.26 1.63 11.35
CA SER A 121 -2.69 2.78 12.05
C SER A 121 -3.72 3.36 13.02
N VAL A 122 -3.32 3.57 14.27
CA VAL A 122 -4.12 4.32 15.25
C VAL A 122 -4.12 5.79 14.82
N GLY A 123 -5.26 6.28 14.34
CA GLY A 123 -5.45 7.70 14.02
C GLY A 123 -5.36 8.57 15.27
N GLN A 124 -4.95 9.83 15.11
CA GLN A 124 -5.00 10.80 16.20
C GLN A 124 -6.47 11.12 16.54
N CYS A 125 -6.80 11.18 17.84
CA CYS A 125 -8.12 11.64 18.27
C CYS A 125 -8.30 13.11 17.88
N LEU A 126 -9.47 13.44 17.33
CA LEU A 126 -9.83 14.82 17.01
C LEU A 126 -9.88 15.65 18.31
N PRO A 127 -9.40 16.91 18.29
CA PRO A 127 -9.54 17.81 19.42
C PRO A 127 -11.01 18.08 19.79
N ASP A 128 -11.25 18.46 21.04
CA ASP A 128 -12.54 19.06 21.41
C ASP A 128 -12.81 20.32 20.58
N GLU A 129 -14.09 20.52 20.22
CA GLU A 129 -14.56 21.62 19.36
C GLU A 129 -13.89 21.65 17.96
N TRP A 130 -13.51 20.50 17.40
CA TRP A 130 -12.87 20.44 16.08
C TRP A 130 -13.73 21.05 14.96
N GLU A 131 -15.06 20.91 15.01
CA GLU A 131 -16.00 21.48 14.02
C GLU A 131 -15.90 23.01 13.99
N LYS A 132 -15.97 23.64 15.16
CA LYS A 132 -15.83 25.09 15.28
C LYS A 132 -14.47 25.59 14.79
N LYS A 133 -13.38 24.92 15.16
CA LYS A 133 -12.03 25.27 14.67
C LYS A 133 -11.90 25.11 13.16
N MET A 134 -12.60 24.13 12.58
CA MET A 134 -12.66 23.92 11.14
C MET A 134 -13.42 25.06 10.45
N ASP A 135 -14.58 25.45 10.97
CA ASP A 135 -15.40 26.55 10.43
C ASP A 135 -14.70 27.92 10.56
N ASP A 136 -14.06 28.17 11.69
CA ASP A 136 -13.24 29.37 11.92
C ASP A 136 -12.11 29.46 10.89
N PHE A 137 -11.45 28.33 10.60
CA PHE A 137 -10.38 28.26 9.61
C PHE A 137 -10.90 28.47 8.19
N LYS A 138 -12.02 27.84 7.80
CA LYS A 138 -12.66 28.06 6.49
C LYS A 138 -13.06 29.53 6.31
N THR A 139 -13.64 30.13 7.34
CA THR A 139 -14.00 31.56 7.34
C THR A 139 -12.78 32.46 7.17
N PHE A 140 -11.69 32.15 7.88
CA PHE A 140 -10.41 32.83 7.73
C PHE A 140 -9.87 32.71 6.30
N LEU A 141 -9.87 31.51 5.73
CA LEU A 141 -9.41 31.30 4.35
C LEU A 141 -10.21 32.09 3.33
N HIS A 142 -11.55 32.06 3.41
CA HIS A 142 -12.40 32.85 2.51
C HIS A 142 -12.12 34.35 2.62
N LYS A 143 -11.91 34.85 3.84
CA LYS A 143 -11.53 36.25 4.06
C LYS A 143 -10.20 36.59 3.41
N GLU A 144 -9.16 35.76 3.60
CA GLU A 144 -7.84 35.98 3.00
C GLU A 144 -7.87 35.92 1.47
N ILE A 145 -8.56 34.93 0.90
CA ILE A 145 -8.73 34.79 -0.56
C ILE A 145 -9.35 36.06 -1.15
N ASN A 146 -10.41 36.57 -0.52
CA ASN A 146 -11.11 37.78 -0.96
C ASN A 146 -10.27 39.03 -0.80
N GLN A 147 -9.61 39.22 0.35
CA GLN A 147 -8.76 40.39 0.62
C GLN A 147 -7.55 40.47 -0.31
N LEU A 148 -6.96 39.32 -0.65
CA LEU A 148 -5.83 39.24 -1.56
C LEU A 148 -6.26 39.24 -3.03
N GLY A 149 -7.56 39.12 -3.33
CA GLY A 149 -8.11 39.02 -4.68
C GLY A 149 -7.54 37.82 -5.45
N LEU A 150 -7.45 36.67 -4.78
CA LEU A 150 -6.91 35.44 -5.33
C LEU A 150 -8.00 34.67 -6.09
N LYS A 151 -7.64 34.05 -7.21
CA LYS A 151 -8.52 33.05 -7.84
C LYS A 151 -8.47 31.76 -7.04
N PRO A 152 -9.49 30.90 -7.09
CA PRO A 152 -9.45 29.59 -6.43
C PRO A 152 -8.18 28.79 -6.75
N ASN A 153 -7.75 28.79 -8.02
CA ASN A 153 -6.52 28.10 -8.46
C ASN A 153 -5.18 28.74 -7.97
N ASN A 154 -5.24 29.79 -7.17
CA ASN A 154 -4.10 30.40 -6.49
C ASN A 154 -3.99 29.97 -5.02
N VAL A 155 -4.92 29.17 -4.51
CA VAL A 155 -4.75 28.44 -3.24
C VAL A 155 -3.91 27.21 -3.55
N ILE A 156 -2.80 26.97 -2.85
CA ILE A 156 -1.85 25.90 -3.14
C ILE A 156 -1.73 25.05 -1.90
N ASN A 157 -1.84 23.73 -2.04
CA ASN A 157 -1.64 22.82 -0.92
C ASN A 157 -0.25 22.20 -0.99
N MET A 158 0.47 22.16 0.13
CA MET A 158 1.76 21.50 0.28
C MET A 158 1.76 20.65 1.55
N ASP A 159 2.36 19.46 1.46
CA ASP A 159 2.52 18.57 2.59
C ASP A 159 3.74 17.66 2.47
N GLU A 160 4.23 17.17 3.61
CA GLU A 160 5.35 16.26 3.72
C GLU A 160 4.96 14.82 4.01
N VAL A 161 5.34 13.94 3.09
CA VAL A 161 5.07 12.50 3.17
C VAL A 161 6.33 11.74 3.63
N PRO A 162 6.37 11.21 4.86
CA PRO A 162 7.47 10.39 5.31
C PRO A 162 7.43 9.01 4.63
N MET A 163 8.58 8.59 4.11
CA MET A 163 8.79 7.32 3.41
C MET A 163 10.02 6.59 3.95
N SER A 164 10.07 5.28 3.73
CA SER A 164 11.22 4.44 4.08
C SER A 164 11.82 3.79 2.85
N PHE A 165 13.14 3.59 2.85
CA PHE A 165 13.83 2.86 1.77
C PHE A 165 13.45 1.38 1.74
N ASP A 166 13.29 0.81 2.93
CA ASP A 166 12.73 -0.51 3.12
C ASP A 166 11.24 -0.26 3.35
N ILE A 167 10.39 -0.47 2.35
CA ILE A 167 8.94 -0.33 2.54
C ILE A 167 8.48 -1.67 3.16
N PRO A 168 8.26 -1.75 4.49
CA PRO A 168 7.71 -2.97 5.06
C PRO A 168 6.34 -3.23 4.42
N ALA A 169 6.05 -4.50 4.18
CA ALA A 169 4.77 -4.93 3.65
C ALA A 169 3.62 -4.29 4.45
N THR A 170 2.67 -3.62 3.77
CA THR A 170 1.36 -3.28 4.34
C THR A 170 0.61 -4.53 4.78
N HIS A 171 0.89 -5.62 4.08
CA HIS A 171 0.32 -6.95 4.24
C HIS A 171 1.40 -7.89 4.77
N SER A 172 1.37 -8.13 6.08
CA SER A 172 2.20 -9.18 6.68
C SER A 172 1.43 -10.49 6.76
N VAL A 173 2.09 -11.58 6.42
CA VAL A 173 1.51 -12.92 6.52
C VAL A 173 1.61 -13.39 7.97
N VAL A 174 0.50 -13.47 8.71
CA VAL A 174 0.44 -13.77 10.16
C VAL A 174 -0.24 -15.12 10.38
N GLU A 175 0.05 -15.80 11.49
CA GLU A 175 -0.71 -17.02 11.83
C GLU A 175 -2.16 -16.68 12.20
N THR A 176 -3.13 -17.41 11.65
CA THR A 176 -4.57 -17.19 11.85
C THR A 176 -4.89 -17.18 13.35
N GLY A 177 -5.36 -16.04 13.87
CA GLY A 177 -5.74 -15.85 15.29
C GLY A 177 -4.82 -14.97 16.14
N SER A 178 -3.75 -14.41 15.57
CA SER A 178 -2.85 -13.49 16.30
C SER A 178 -3.46 -12.11 16.52
N LYS A 179 -3.49 -11.63 17.77
CA LYS A 179 -4.14 -10.36 18.17
C LYS A 179 -3.30 -9.09 17.94
N THR A 180 -2.00 -9.19 17.66
CA THR A 180 -1.14 -7.99 17.51
C THR A 180 0.09 -8.30 16.66
N VAL A 181 0.41 -7.41 15.72
CA VAL A 181 1.61 -7.49 14.88
C VAL A 181 2.66 -6.52 15.41
N SER A 182 3.65 -7.03 16.16
CA SER A 182 4.81 -6.22 16.55
C SER A 182 5.95 -6.45 15.55
N VAL A 183 6.18 -5.47 14.70
CA VAL A 183 7.33 -5.44 13.79
C VAL A 183 8.41 -4.58 14.45
N ALA A 184 9.60 -5.14 14.65
CA ALA A 184 10.76 -4.35 15.00
C ALA A 184 11.30 -3.71 13.72
N THR A 185 11.00 -2.43 13.54
CA THR A 185 11.74 -1.60 12.59
C THR A 185 13.17 -1.44 13.13
N THR A 186 14.10 -2.24 12.63
CA THR A 186 15.52 -1.87 12.60
C THR A 186 15.63 -0.51 11.90
N GLU A 187 16.64 0.30 12.22
CA GLU A 187 16.82 1.69 11.78
C GLU A 187 16.56 1.89 10.26
N CYS A 188 15.29 2.02 9.89
CA CYS A 188 14.87 2.16 8.52
C CYS A 188 15.38 3.51 8.08
N THR A 189 16.28 3.52 7.10
CA THR A 189 16.62 4.79 6.48
C THR A 189 15.33 5.36 5.90
N CYS A 190 15.01 6.58 6.34
CA CYS A 190 13.82 7.30 5.93
C CYS A 190 14.20 8.48 5.03
N PHE A 191 13.22 8.89 4.23
CA PHE A 191 13.29 10.08 3.41
C PHE A 191 11.91 10.74 3.42
N THR A 192 11.87 12.04 3.18
CA THR A 192 10.61 12.78 3.14
C THR A 192 10.38 13.28 1.72
N VAL A 193 9.15 13.12 1.22
CA VAL A 193 8.72 13.67 -0.07
C VAL A 193 7.81 14.85 0.20
N VAL A 194 8.12 16.01 -0.35
CA VAL A 194 7.28 17.21 -0.29
C VAL A 194 6.45 17.23 -1.56
N LEU A 195 5.13 17.10 -1.40
CA LEU A 195 4.16 17.14 -2.49
C LEU A 195 3.47 18.50 -2.50
N THR A 196 3.13 18.99 -3.68
CA THR A 196 2.48 20.29 -3.82
C THR A 196 1.53 20.27 -5.01
N CYS A 197 0.31 20.76 -4.81
CA CYS A 197 -0.71 20.74 -5.85
C CYS A 197 -1.63 21.96 -5.82
N THR A 198 -2.28 22.21 -6.95
CA THR A 198 -3.32 23.22 -7.12
C THR A 198 -4.72 22.60 -7.00
N PRO A 199 -5.74 23.43 -6.74
CA PRO A 199 -7.15 23.10 -6.83
C PRO A 199 -7.60 22.49 -8.13
N ASN A 200 -7.00 22.89 -9.24
CA ASN A 200 -7.30 22.29 -10.54
C ASN A 200 -6.68 20.89 -10.70
N GLY A 201 -5.98 20.38 -9.69
CA GLY A 201 -5.28 19.11 -9.74
C GLY A 201 -3.91 19.19 -10.43
N ASP A 202 -3.42 20.40 -10.71
CA ASP A 202 -2.08 20.56 -11.28
C ASP A 202 -1.04 20.23 -10.21
N LYS A 203 -0.03 19.46 -10.61
CA LYS A 203 1.05 19.01 -9.76
C LYS A 203 2.23 19.96 -9.91
N LEU A 204 2.76 20.46 -8.79
CA LEU A 204 4.01 21.21 -8.79
C LEU A 204 5.20 20.25 -8.67
N LYS A 205 6.40 20.81 -8.90
CA LYS A 205 7.66 20.08 -8.76
C LYS A 205 7.82 19.59 -7.31
N LEU A 206 7.92 18.28 -7.12
CA LEU A 206 8.15 17.70 -5.80
C LEU A 206 9.58 17.94 -5.29
N MET A 207 9.79 17.78 -3.98
CA MET A 207 11.12 17.73 -3.37
C MET A 207 11.31 16.42 -2.60
N LEU A 208 12.50 15.82 -2.68
CA LEU A 208 12.95 14.71 -1.84
C LEU A 208 13.99 15.19 -0.84
N ILE A 209 13.81 14.83 0.42
CA ILE A 209 14.73 15.11 1.52
C ILE A 209 15.30 13.79 2.02
N PHE A 210 16.58 13.55 1.77
CA PHE A 210 17.28 12.37 2.28
C PHE A 210 17.92 12.65 3.64
N LYS A 211 17.77 11.71 4.59
CA LYS A 211 18.46 11.73 5.88
C LYS A 211 19.96 11.41 5.71
N ARG A 212 20.77 12.43 5.40
CA ARG A 212 22.23 12.35 5.24
C ARG A 212 22.89 13.74 5.18
N VAL A 213 24.21 13.80 5.40
CA VAL A 213 24.98 15.06 5.44
C VAL A 213 25.41 15.54 4.06
N THR A 214 25.90 14.64 3.21
CA THR A 214 26.48 14.97 1.90
C THR A 214 25.55 14.52 0.79
N MET A 215 25.55 15.17 -0.36
CA MET A 215 24.79 14.68 -1.52
C MET A 215 25.34 13.33 -2.00
N PRO A 216 24.48 12.38 -2.44
CA PRO A 216 24.93 11.19 -3.16
C PRO A 216 25.80 11.55 -4.36
N ARG A 217 26.81 10.72 -4.66
CA ARG A 217 27.66 10.90 -5.85
C ARG A 217 26.94 10.53 -7.16
N GLU A 218 25.76 9.94 -7.05
CA GLU A 218 24.89 9.57 -8.17
C GLU A 218 24.31 10.83 -8.84
N LYS A 219 23.99 10.75 -10.14
CA LYS A 219 23.38 11.86 -10.90
C LYS A 219 21.89 11.97 -10.62
N LEU A 220 21.54 12.56 -9.47
CA LEU A 220 20.16 12.77 -9.04
C LEU A 220 19.42 13.81 -9.91
N PRO A 221 18.07 13.75 -9.98
CA PRO A 221 17.27 14.78 -10.63
C PRO A 221 17.58 16.17 -10.08
N ALA A 222 17.97 17.09 -10.96
CA ALA A 222 18.45 18.41 -10.57
C ALA A 222 17.34 19.28 -9.95
N GLY A 223 17.64 19.86 -8.79
CA GLY A 223 16.77 20.83 -8.11
C GLY A 223 15.50 20.25 -7.49
N CYS A 224 15.41 18.91 -7.34
CA CYS A 224 14.35 18.25 -6.57
C CYS A 224 14.87 17.59 -5.30
N VAL A 225 16.18 17.47 -5.09
CA VAL A 225 16.75 16.64 -4.02
C VAL A 225 17.60 17.48 -3.07
N VAL A 226 17.32 17.35 -1.78
CA VAL A 226 18.07 17.97 -0.68
C VAL A 226 18.48 16.89 0.32
N CYS A 227 19.61 17.11 1.00
CA CYS A 227 20.09 16.22 2.06
C CYS A 227 20.26 17.00 3.36
N ASN A 228 19.78 16.46 4.47
CA ASN A 228 20.13 16.99 5.79
C ASN A 228 20.24 15.87 6.85
N LYS A 229 20.88 16.18 7.98
CA LYS A 229 21.15 15.21 9.08
C LYS A 229 19.89 14.51 9.61
N LYS A 230 18.77 15.22 9.66
CA LYS A 230 17.53 14.70 10.26
C LYS A 230 16.70 13.92 9.25
N GLY A 231 16.69 14.34 7.98
CA GLY A 231 15.85 13.86 6.90
C GLY A 231 14.48 14.53 6.81
N TRP A 232 14.28 15.67 7.46
CA TRP A 232 12.96 16.31 7.65
C TRP A 232 13.01 17.78 7.22
N MET A 233 11.84 18.38 7.04
CA MET A 233 11.72 19.81 6.74
C MET A 233 12.35 20.66 7.85
N ASN A 234 13.07 21.71 7.45
CA ASN A 234 13.59 22.74 8.34
C ASN A 234 13.58 24.09 7.61
N THR A 235 13.94 25.15 8.31
CA THR A 235 13.92 26.53 7.81
C THR A 235 14.68 26.70 6.48
N ASP A 236 15.86 26.13 6.37
CA ASP A 236 16.71 26.26 5.17
C ASP A 236 16.20 25.42 4.00
N VAL A 237 15.67 24.22 4.30
CA VAL A 237 15.02 23.37 3.29
C VAL A 237 13.76 24.04 2.78
N MET A 238 12.96 24.68 3.65
CA MET A 238 11.75 25.40 3.24
C MET A 238 12.06 26.57 2.31
N LYS A 239 13.13 27.33 2.58
CA LYS A 239 13.62 28.38 1.65
C LYS A 239 14.08 27.78 0.32
N THR A 240 14.81 26.66 0.37
CA THR A 240 15.28 25.95 -0.84
C THR A 240 14.10 25.44 -1.67
N TRP A 241 13.07 24.89 -1.03
CA TRP A 241 11.83 24.44 -1.66
C TRP A 241 11.08 25.62 -2.29
N THR A 242 10.98 26.73 -1.56
CA THR A 242 10.33 27.95 -2.05
C THR A 242 10.94 28.37 -3.38
N TYR A 243 12.27 28.45 -3.51
CA TYR A 243 12.91 28.82 -4.77
C TYR A 243 12.86 27.72 -5.85
N SER A 244 13.11 26.47 -5.47
CA SER A 244 13.37 25.39 -6.45
C SER A 244 12.10 24.75 -7.00
N CYS A 245 11.02 24.76 -6.23
CA CYS A 245 9.79 24.01 -6.49
C CYS A 245 8.55 24.92 -6.64
N PHE A 246 8.51 26.04 -5.93
CA PHE A 246 7.30 26.87 -5.81
C PHE A 246 7.38 28.21 -6.58
N HIS A 247 8.46 28.96 -6.44
CA HIS A 247 8.60 30.36 -6.88
C HIS A 247 8.39 30.53 -8.39
N ALA A 248 8.90 29.61 -9.21
CA ALA A 248 8.74 29.67 -10.66
C ALA A 248 7.28 29.54 -11.13
N CYS A 249 6.39 29.02 -10.28
CA CYS A 249 5.04 28.62 -10.69
C CYS A 249 3.96 29.63 -10.30
N LYS A 250 4.06 30.30 -9.15
CA LYS A 250 2.96 31.12 -8.58
C LYS A 250 3.46 32.28 -7.70
N PRO A 251 3.62 33.50 -8.24
CA PRO A 251 4.07 34.66 -7.46
C PRO A 251 2.97 35.34 -6.65
N LYS A 252 1.68 35.01 -6.85
CA LYS A 252 0.57 35.54 -6.04
C LYS A 252 -0.37 34.39 -5.66
N SER A 253 -0.20 33.84 -4.46
CA SER A 253 -0.91 32.62 -4.03
C SER A 253 -1.04 32.52 -2.52
N LEU A 254 -1.98 31.71 -2.06
CA LEU A 254 -2.17 31.34 -0.66
C LEU A 254 -1.71 29.89 -0.47
N LEU A 255 -0.67 29.67 0.32
CA LEU A 255 -0.10 28.36 0.60
C LEU A 255 -0.72 27.78 1.88
N LEU A 256 -1.40 26.64 1.76
CA LEU A 256 -1.94 25.87 2.86
C LEU A 256 -0.86 24.95 3.40
N LEU A 257 -0.57 25.05 4.69
CA LEU A 257 0.43 24.25 5.38
C LEU A 257 -0.15 23.67 6.67
N ASP A 258 0.37 22.53 7.10
CA ASP A 258 0.07 21.98 8.41
C ASP A 258 0.68 22.84 9.54
N SER A 259 0.36 22.47 10.78
CA SER A 259 0.82 23.21 11.97
C SER A 259 2.26 22.91 12.41
N LEU A 260 3.11 22.38 11.53
CA LEU A 260 4.52 22.09 11.84
C LEU A 260 5.25 23.34 12.36
N ALA A 261 6.13 23.16 13.35
CA ALA A 261 6.84 24.26 13.99
C ALA A 261 7.63 25.12 12.97
N THR A 262 8.23 24.49 11.96
CA THR A 262 8.97 25.16 10.89
C THR A 262 8.07 26.05 10.02
N HIS A 263 6.84 25.63 9.73
CA HIS A 263 5.89 26.42 8.92
C HIS A 263 5.43 27.69 9.64
N LYS A 264 5.43 27.65 10.97
CA LYS A 264 5.06 28.79 11.84
C LYS A 264 6.22 29.74 12.12
N GLU A 265 7.44 29.41 11.69
CA GLU A 265 8.60 30.25 11.97
C GLU A 265 8.52 31.57 11.20
N THR A 266 8.75 32.69 11.89
CA THR A 266 8.68 34.03 11.29
C THR A 266 9.63 34.22 10.12
N SER A 267 10.80 33.56 10.14
CA SER A 267 11.78 33.65 9.05
C SER A 267 11.27 33.00 7.75
N VAL A 268 10.53 31.90 7.87
CA VAL A 268 9.86 31.21 6.75
C VAL A 268 8.71 32.05 6.22
N GLN A 269 7.86 32.58 7.10
CA GLN A 269 6.74 33.44 6.70
C GLN A 269 7.20 34.68 5.94
N LYS A 270 8.23 35.38 6.46
CA LYS A 270 8.83 36.54 5.78
C LYS A 270 9.40 36.17 4.41
N HIS A 271 10.02 34.99 4.29
CA HIS A 271 10.58 34.52 3.04
C HIS A 271 9.50 34.24 1.99
N ILE A 272 8.42 33.57 2.38
CA ILE A 272 7.31 33.23 1.49
C ILE A 272 6.55 34.50 1.07
N ASN A 273 6.34 35.44 2.00
CA ASN A 273 5.78 36.75 1.70
C ASN A 273 6.65 37.56 0.72
N ALA A 274 7.98 37.47 0.84
CA ALA A 274 8.91 38.16 -0.07
C ALA A 274 8.87 37.61 -1.50
N VAL A 275 8.45 36.36 -1.71
CA VAL A 275 8.21 35.80 -3.05
C VAL A 275 6.77 36.02 -3.55
N GLY A 276 5.96 36.77 -2.80
CA GLY A 276 4.59 37.18 -3.16
C GLY A 276 3.49 36.18 -2.79
N ALA A 277 3.81 35.14 -2.02
CA ALA A 277 2.82 34.19 -1.51
C ALA A 277 2.50 34.44 -0.04
N HIS A 278 1.29 34.12 0.37
CA HIS A 278 0.81 34.19 1.75
C HIS A 278 0.67 32.78 2.31
N ILE A 279 0.72 32.61 3.63
CA ILE A 279 0.58 31.30 4.29
C ILE A 279 -0.71 31.28 5.10
N ALA A 280 -1.47 30.20 4.96
CA ALA A 280 -2.52 29.82 5.89
C ALA A 280 -2.15 28.50 6.57
N VAL A 281 -2.01 28.54 7.89
CA VAL A 281 -1.63 27.38 8.70
C VAL A 281 -2.89 26.70 9.23
N MET A 282 -3.05 25.42 8.91
CA MET A 282 -4.16 24.63 9.43
C MET A 282 -4.05 24.46 10.95
N PRO A 283 -5.17 24.51 11.70
CA PRO A 283 -5.15 24.26 13.13
C PRO A 283 -4.62 22.86 13.44
N GLY A 284 -3.83 22.76 14.51
CA GLY A 284 -3.27 21.48 14.94
C GLY A 284 -4.35 20.46 15.29
N GLY A 285 -4.13 19.20 14.89
CA GLY A 285 -5.08 18.10 15.11
C GLY A 285 -6.22 18.02 14.09
N LEU A 286 -6.26 18.91 13.09
CA LEU A 286 -7.25 18.89 12.01
C LEU A 286 -6.70 18.43 10.66
N THR A 287 -5.44 17.98 10.60
CA THR A 287 -4.80 17.54 9.35
C THR A 287 -5.63 16.46 8.64
N CYS A 288 -6.18 15.48 9.37
CA CYS A 288 -7.04 14.43 8.82
C CYS A 288 -8.38 14.92 8.21
N LYS A 289 -8.72 16.20 8.36
CA LYS A 289 -9.93 16.83 7.82
C LYS A 289 -9.62 17.93 6.80
N LEU A 290 -8.61 18.75 7.08
CA LEU A 290 -8.27 19.95 6.31
C LEU A 290 -7.08 19.75 5.35
N GLN A 291 -6.25 18.72 5.53
CA GLN A 291 -5.10 18.48 4.65
C GLN A 291 -5.51 17.58 3.49
N SER A 292 -5.82 18.16 2.34
CA SER A 292 -6.33 17.39 1.20
C SER A 292 -5.32 16.37 0.65
N LEU A 293 -4.02 16.60 0.84
CA LEU A 293 -2.97 15.66 0.47
C LEU A 293 -3.08 14.39 1.33
N ASP A 294 -3.18 14.53 2.65
CA ASP A 294 -3.44 13.42 3.58
C ASP A 294 -4.75 12.67 3.27
N VAL A 295 -5.84 13.40 3.00
CA VAL A 295 -7.18 12.82 2.81
C VAL A 295 -7.30 11.97 1.55
N ALA A 296 -6.62 12.35 0.46
CA ALA A 296 -6.87 11.73 -0.85
C ALA A 296 -5.62 11.28 -1.62
N VAL A 297 -4.45 11.87 -1.38
CA VAL A 297 -3.27 11.68 -2.22
C VAL A 297 -2.24 10.77 -1.56
N ASP A 298 -2.06 10.88 -0.25
CA ASP A 298 -1.02 10.19 0.50
C ASP A 298 -1.11 8.67 0.40
N HIS A 299 -2.31 8.13 0.59
CA HIS A 299 -2.56 6.70 0.50
C HIS A 299 -2.24 6.13 -0.90
N PRO A 300 -2.86 6.62 -2.01
CA PRO A 300 -2.54 6.10 -3.33
C PRO A 300 -1.10 6.37 -3.74
N PHE A 301 -0.50 7.51 -3.35
CA PHE A 301 0.90 7.81 -3.62
C PHE A 301 1.83 6.77 -2.97
N LYS A 302 1.65 6.49 -1.68
CA LYS A 302 2.39 5.43 -0.95
C LYS A 302 2.19 4.06 -1.61
N SER A 303 0.98 3.76 -2.07
CA SER A 303 0.69 2.51 -2.80
C SER A 303 1.48 2.42 -4.10
N PHE A 304 1.50 3.47 -4.90
CA PHE A 304 2.22 3.46 -6.18
C PHE A 304 3.74 3.37 -5.99
N VAL A 305 4.32 4.06 -5.00
CA VAL A 305 5.76 3.90 -4.69
C VAL A 305 6.06 2.46 -4.26
N ARG A 306 5.15 1.82 -3.52
CA ARG A 306 5.29 0.41 -3.12
C ARG A 306 5.24 -0.53 -4.33
N GLU A 307 4.32 -0.32 -5.27
CA GLU A 307 4.25 -1.12 -6.50
C GLU A 307 5.55 -1.01 -7.31
N GLU A 308 6.13 0.18 -7.42
CA GLU A 308 7.43 0.37 -8.08
C GLU A 308 8.56 -0.39 -7.37
N TRP A 309 8.56 -0.39 -6.04
CA TRP A 309 9.49 -1.17 -5.23
C TRP A 309 9.29 -2.68 -5.41
N ASP A 310 8.04 -3.16 -5.39
CA ASP A 310 7.69 -4.57 -5.58
C ASP A 310 8.09 -5.06 -6.97
N ASN A 311 7.89 -4.24 -8.01
CA ASN A 311 8.31 -4.51 -9.37
C ASN A 311 9.84 -4.60 -9.49
N TRP A 312 10.56 -3.65 -8.86
CA TRP A 312 12.03 -3.69 -8.84
C TRP A 312 12.57 -4.93 -8.12
N MET A 313 11.96 -5.29 -6.99
CA MET A 313 12.29 -6.50 -6.25
C MET A 313 12.01 -7.77 -7.08
N THR A 314 10.89 -7.82 -7.82
CA THR A 314 10.50 -9.02 -8.58
C THR A 314 11.32 -9.23 -9.85
N ASN A 315 11.75 -8.14 -10.49
CA ASN A 315 12.41 -8.15 -11.81
C ASN A 315 13.94 -7.99 -11.77
N GLY A 316 14.53 -7.69 -10.61
CA GLY A 316 15.98 -7.51 -10.47
C GLY A 316 16.76 -8.83 -10.47
N GLU A 317 17.91 -8.86 -11.18
CA GLU A 317 18.89 -9.96 -11.06
C GLU A 317 19.46 -10.00 -9.62
N HIS A 318 19.18 -11.11 -8.93
CA HIS A 318 19.70 -11.45 -7.59
C HIS A 318 19.40 -10.39 -6.49
N THR A 319 18.16 -10.41 -6.01
CA THR A 319 17.58 -9.55 -4.96
C THR A 319 18.21 -9.67 -3.58
N PHE A 320 19.08 -10.64 -3.37
CA PHE A 320 19.79 -10.84 -2.12
C PHE A 320 21.29 -10.77 -2.40
N THR A 321 22.00 -10.02 -1.56
CA THR A 321 23.46 -10.05 -1.48
C THR A 321 23.95 -11.50 -1.28
N PRO A 322 25.21 -11.84 -1.63
CA PRO A 322 25.76 -13.18 -1.36
C PRO A 322 25.65 -13.62 0.12
N ALA A 323 25.51 -12.67 1.05
CA ALA A 323 25.27 -12.90 2.47
C ALA A 323 23.79 -13.10 2.85
N GLY A 324 22.87 -13.20 1.87
CA GLY A 324 21.44 -13.43 2.10
C GLY A 324 20.66 -12.22 2.62
N ARG A 325 21.22 -11.00 2.57
CA ARG A 325 20.50 -9.76 2.91
C ARG A 325 19.86 -9.14 1.67
N GLN A 326 18.66 -8.59 1.81
CA GLN A 326 17.99 -7.86 0.72
C GLN A 326 18.89 -6.72 0.21
N ARG A 327 18.93 -6.56 -1.12
CA ARG A 327 19.65 -5.46 -1.76
C ARG A 327 18.93 -4.14 -1.44
N ARG A 328 19.67 -3.15 -0.97
CA ARG A 328 19.15 -1.81 -0.71
C ARG A 328 19.02 -1.03 -2.01
N ALA A 329 17.88 -0.37 -2.20
CA ALA A 329 17.66 0.55 -3.31
C ALA A 329 18.65 1.72 -3.27
N THR A 330 19.16 2.10 -4.43
CA THR A 330 19.95 3.32 -4.63
C THR A 330 19.08 4.57 -4.50
N TYR A 331 19.70 5.73 -4.29
CA TYR A 331 18.97 6.99 -4.21
C TYR A 331 18.30 7.33 -5.55
N MET A 332 18.97 7.00 -6.66
CA MET A 332 18.40 7.13 -8.00
C MET A 332 17.15 6.30 -8.23
N GLU A 333 17.13 5.05 -7.78
CA GLU A 333 15.95 4.17 -7.89
C GLU A 333 14.78 4.76 -7.12
N VAL A 334 15.01 5.20 -5.87
CA VAL A 334 13.98 5.87 -5.05
C VAL A 334 13.44 7.12 -5.74
N CYS A 335 14.30 7.97 -6.30
CA CYS A 335 13.86 9.14 -7.05
C CYS A 335 12.97 8.77 -8.25
N LYS A 336 13.31 7.70 -9.00
CA LYS A 336 12.50 7.24 -10.13
C LYS A 336 11.12 6.77 -9.68
N TRP A 337 11.06 5.97 -8.61
CA TRP A 337 9.79 5.46 -8.09
C TRP A 337 8.89 6.57 -7.58
N VAL A 338 9.46 7.55 -6.87
CA VAL A 338 8.71 8.70 -6.37
C VAL A 338 8.16 9.56 -7.51
N LEU A 339 8.96 9.81 -8.55
CA LEU A 339 8.51 10.55 -9.73
C LEU A 339 7.42 9.78 -10.49
N ALA A 340 7.61 8.48 -10.73
CA ALA A 340 6.61 7.64 -11.39
C ALA A 340 5.29 7.57 -10.60
N ALA A 341 5.36 7.40 -9.28
CA ALA A 341 4.20 7.41 -8.41
C ALA A 341 3.47 8.76 -8.44
N TRP A 342 4.21 9.88 -8.42
CA TRP A 342 3.62 11.21 -8.50
C TRP A 342 2.94 11.44 -9.84
N ASP A 343 3.54 10.99 -10.94
CA ASP A 343 2.96 11.07 -12.28
C ASP A 343 1.66 10.28 -12.41
N ARG A 344 1.56 9.12 -11.74
CA ARG A 344 0.35 8.28 -11.72
C ARG A 344 -0.83 8.87 -10.94
N ILE A 345 -0.59 9.81 -10.02
CA ILE A 345 -1.67 10.51 -9.31
C ILE A 345 -2.48 11.34 -10.31
N LYS A 346 -3.77 11.02 -10.44
CA LYS A 346 -4.71 11.68 -11.33
C LYS A 346 -5.10 13.05 -10.76
N GLN A 347 -5.31 14.02 -11.65
CA GLN A 347 -5.82 15.35 -11.26
C GLN A 347 -7.16 15.27 -10.52
N ALA A 348 -8.03 14.34 -10.92
CA ALA A 348 -9.31 14.08 -10.26
C ALA A 348 -9.15 13.68 -8.78
N THR A 349 -8.13 12.88 -8.44
CA THR A 349 -7.84 12.51 -7.05
C THR A 349 -7.54 13.74 -6.19
N ILE A 350 -6.77 14.69 -6.73
CA ILE A 350 -6.43 15.94 -6.05
C ILE A 350 -7.68 16.83 -5.89
N ARG A 351 -8.46 17.00 -6.96
CA ARG A 351 -9.71 17.78 -6.93
C ARG A 351 -10.70 17.23 -5.91
N ASN A 352 -10.91 15.92 -5.93
CA ASN A 352 -11.83 15.24 -5.00
C ASN A 352 -11.35 15.37 -3.54
N GLY A 353 -10.03 15.32 -3.30
CA GLY A 353 -9.48 15.56 -1.97
C GLY A 353 -9.77 16.97 -1.46
N LEU A 354 -9.56 17.99 -2.30
CA LEU A 354 -9.85 19.37 -1.94
C LEU A 354 -11.34 19.64 -1.76
N GLY A 355 -12.18 19.02 -2.59
CA GLY A 355 -13.64 19.07 -2.44
C GLY A 355 -14.09 18.44 -1.11
N LYS A 356 -13.55 17.28 -0.73
CA LYS A 356 -13.85 16.63 0.55
C LYS A 356 -13.45 17.45 1.78
N CYS A 357 -12.41 18.27 1.66
CA CYS A 357 -11.99 19.15 2.74
C CYS A 357 -12.79 20.47 2.78
N GLU A 358 -13.61 20.75 1.77
CA GLU A 358 -14.47 21.94 1.68
C GLU A 358 -13.70 23.25 1.93
N ILE A 359 -12.47 23.32 1.39
CA ILE A 359 -11.53 24.44 1.62
C ILE A 359 -11.80 25.60 0.67
N LEU A 360 -12.33 25.30 -0.51
CA LEU A 360 -12.55 26.28 -1.57
C LEU A 360 -14.04 26.63 -1.60
N PRO A 361 -14.38 27.89 -1.91
CA PRO A 361 -15.76 28.27 -2.14
C PRO A 361 -16.29 27.50 -3.35
N ASP A 362 -17.49 26.95 -3.24
CA ASP A 362 -18.17 26.25 -4.34
C ASP A 362 -18.21 27.18 -5.56
N ALA A 363 -17.57 26.75 -6.64
CA ALA A 363 -17.80 27.35 -7.94
C ALA A 363 -19.21 26.93 -8.35
N ASP A 364 -20.18 27.85 -8.25
CA ASP A 364 -21.57 27.77 -8.69
C ASP A 364 -22.12 26.34 -8.91
N SER A 365 -22.94 25.91 -7.96
CA SER A 365 -23.73 24.69 -8.00
C SER A 365 -24.68 24.62 -9.20
N SER A 366 -24.17 24.29 -10.38
CA SER A 366 -24.97 23.69 -11.45
C SER A 366 -24.79 22.18 -11.41
N SER A 367 -25.70 21.53 -10.71
CA SER A 367 -26.13 20.13 -10.86
C SER A 367 -25.31 19.26 -11.81
N SER A 368 -24.50 18.37 -11.24
CA SER A 368 -24.30 17.05 -11.82
C SER A 368 -24.46 16.05 -10.70
N GLU A 369 -25.54 15.27 -10.80
CA GLU A 369 -25.87 14.15 -9.93
C GLU A 369 -24.62 13.32 -9.62
N SER A 370 -24.43 13.04 -8.34
CA SER A 370 -23.41 12.12 -7.86
C SER A 370 -23.85 10.70 -8.18
N ASP A 371 -23.56 10.24 -9.41
CA ASP A 371 -23.40 8.82 -9.68
C ASP A 371 -21.99 8.42 -9.22
N TYR A 372 -21.91 7.85 -8.01
CA TYR A 372 -20.77 7.02 -7.63
C TYR A 372 -21.26 5.70 -7.04
N ASP A 373 -21.26 4.73 -7.96
CA ASP A 373 -20.84 3.35 -7.82
C ASP A 373 -20.06 3.05 -6.51
N SER A 374 -20.71 2.25 -5.68
CA SER A 374 -20.08 1.50 -4.61
C SER A 374 -19.46 0.22 -5.19
N ASP A 375 -18.31 0.32 -5.86
CA ASP A 375 -17.57 -0.87 -6.30
C ASP A 375 -16.06 -0.71 -6.07
N PHE A 376 -15.68 -0.76 -4.79
CA PHE A 376 -14.39 -1.32 -4.38
C PHE A 376 -14.57 -2.07 -3.06
N ASP A 377 -15.52 -3.01 -3.04
CA ASP A 377 -15.53 -4.11 -2.09
C ASP A 377 -16.14 -5.34 -2.76
N SER A 378 -15.38 -5.96 -3.67
CA SER A 378 -15.72 -7.27 -4.19
C SER A 378 -14.53 -8.21 -4.03
N ALA A 379 -14.61 -9.00 -2.96
CA ALA A 379 -13.92 -10.28 -2.88
C ALA A 379 -14.24 -11.09 -4.16
N PRO A 380 -13.26 -11.81 -4.74
CA PRO A 380 -13.48 -12.55 -5.98
C PRO A 380 -14.54 -13.63 -5.77
N GLN A 381 -15.73 -13.42 -6.32
CA GLN A 381 -16.73 -14.46 -6.47
C GLN A 381 -16.27 -15.42 -7.58
N THR A 382 -16.08 -16.67 -7.20
CA THR A 382 -15.91 -17.81 -8.10
C THR A 382 -17.08 -17.91 -9.07
N SER A 383 -16.83 -17.68 -10.36
CA SER A 383 -17.79 -17.96 -11.42
C SER A 383 -17.92 -19.47 -11.65
N THR A 384 -19.12 -19.95 -11.43
CA THR A 384 -19.56 -21.29 -11.82
C THR A 384 -19.85 -21.26 -13.31
N ILE A 385 -19.03 -21.95 -14.12
CA ILE A 385 -19.33 -22.22 -15.52
C ILE A 385 -20.37 -23.35 -15.55
N THR A 386 -21.62 -23.00 -15.88
CA THR A 386 -22.62 -23.94 -16.40
C THR A 386 -22.36 -24.14 -17.89
N GLU A 387 -21.83 -25.29 -18.26
CA GLU A 387 -21.90 -25.76 -19.64
C GLU A 387 -23.28 -26.35 -19.90
N ALA A 388 -23.88 -25.89 -20.99
CA ALA A 388 -25.00 -26.54 -21.63
C ALA A 388 -24.51 -27.84 -22.31
N HIS A 389 -25.11 -28.96 -21.96
CA HIS A 389 -25.64 -29.98 -22.87
C HIS A 389 -26.52 -30.97 -22.12
#